data_AF-A0A327K021-F1
#
_entry.id   AF-A0A327K021-F1
#
_cell.length_a   1.000
_cell.length_b   1.000
_cell.length_c   1.000
_cell.angle_alpha   90.00
_cell.angle_beta   90.00
_cell.angle_gamma   90.00
#
_symmetry.space_group_name_H-M   'P 1'
#
loop_
_entity.id
_entity.type
_entity.pdbx_description
1 polymer ?
#
loop_
_entity_poly.entity_id
_entity_poly.type
_entity_poly.pdbx_seq_one_letter_code
_entity_poly.pdbx_strand_id
1 'polypeptide(L)'
;YTRMGAAIRHVAAGLKERPQRHRLLLLLTDGKPNDIDYYEGRYGIEDTRMAIREARKDGIRVFGVTVDEAARDYFPYLFGRGAYAIVPH
;
A
#
# COMPACT_ATOMS: atom_id res chain seq x y z
N TYR A 1 -11.05 7.91 7.73
CA TYR A 1 -11.21 8.23 6.30
C TYR A 1 -9.91 7.79 5.69
N THR A 2 -9.97 6.71 4.92
CA THR A 2 -8.80 5.94 4.53
C THR A 2 -7.98 6.68 3.49
N ARG A 3 -6.94 7.38 3.95
CA ARG A 3 -6.05 8.16 3.09
C ARG A 3 -5.26 7.27 2.14
N MET A 4 -4.82 6.10 2.61
CA MET A 4 -4.01 5.17 1.82
C MET A 4 -4.81 4.49 0.70
N GLY A 5 -5.99 3.93 1.00
CA GLY A 5 -6.82 3.28 -0.02
C GLY A 5 -7.22 4.23 -1.14
N ALA A 6 -7.64 5.46 -0.79
CA ALA A 6 -7.93 6.50 -1.77
C ALA A 6 -6.70 6.88 -2.61
N ALA A 7 -5.54 7.09 -1.99
CA ALA A 7 -4.30 7.41 -2.70
C ALA A 7 -3.87 6.31 -3.66
N ILE A 8 -3.94 5.04 -3.23
CA ILE A 8 -3.61 3.89 -4.08
C ILE A 8 -4.52 3.84 -5.31
N ARG A 9 -5.83 4.00 -5.14
CA ARG A 9 -6.79 4.00 -6.27
C ARG A 9 -6.54 5.17 -7.23
N HIS A 10 -6.27 6.36 -6.70
CA HIS A 10 -5.96 7.53 -7.51
C HIS A 10 -4.71 7.32 -8.38
N VAL A 11 -3.61 6.85 -7.77
CA VAL A 11 -2.37 6.58 -8.51
C VAL A 11 -2.56 5.40 -9.48
N ALA A 12 -3.29 4.36 -9.08
CA ALA A 12 -3.60 3.23 -9.95
C ALA A 12 -4.40 3.64 -11.19
N ALA A 13 -5.38 4.54 -11.06
CA ALA A 13 -6.11 5.09 -12.19
C ALA A 13 -5.18 5.81 -13.17
N GLY A 14 -4.28 6.67 -12.66
CA GLY A 14 -3.29 7.35 -13.49
C GLY A 14 -2.27 6.40 -14.15
N LEU A 15 -1.90 5.30 -13.49
CA LEU A 15 -1.05 4.26 -14.06
C LEU A 15 -1.79 3.44 -15.14
N LYS A 16 -3.08 3.20 -14.98
CA LYS A 16 -3.89 2.41 -15.92
C LYS A 16 -3.94 3.03 -17.32
N GLU A 17 -3.90 4.35 -17.39
CA GLU A 17 -3.87 5.13 -18.64
C GLU A 17 -2.49 5.11 -19.34
N ARG A 18 -1.44 4.65 -18.66
CA ARG A 18 -0.09 4.63 -19.21
C ARG A 18 0.08 3.45 -20.19
N PRO A 19 0.65 3.66 -21.39
CA PRO A 19 0.85 2.61 -22.40
C PRO A 19 1.93 1.57 -22.01
N GLN A 20 2.68 1.81 -20.94
CA GLN A 20 3.76 0.95 -20.49
C GLN A 20 3.24 -0.41 -20.05
N ARG A 21 3.81 -1.48 -20.63
CA ARG A 21 3.54 -2.87 -20.23
C ARG A 21 3.81 -3.12 -18.74
N HIS A 22 4.82 -2.44 -18.18
CA HIS A 22 5.21 -2.58 -16.78
C HIS A 22 4.83 -1.32 -16.02
N ARG A 23 3.91 -1.48 -15.06
CA ARG A 23 3.43 -0.41 -14.18
C ARG A 23 3.72 -0.79 -12.75
N LEU A 24 4.37 0.11 -12.01
CA LEU A 24 4.76 -0.09 -10.62
C LEU A 24 4.21 1.07 -9.78
N LEU A 25 3.50 0.73 -8.71
CA LEU A 25 3.15 1.62 -7.63
C LEU A 25 4.02 1.26 -6.42
N LEU A 26 4.87 2.19 -6.00
CA LEU A 26 5.71 2.07 -4.82
C LEU A 26 5.10 2.90 -3.69
N LEU A 27 4.71 2.25 -2.60
CA LEU A 27 4.23 2.93 -1.41
C LEU A 27 5.37 3.09 -0.42
N LEU A 28 5.75 4.34 -0.12
CA LEU A 28 6.79 4.69 0.85
C LEU A 28 6.11 5.32 2.08
N THR A 29 6.35 4.80 3.28
CA THR A 29 5.81 5.37 4.52
C THR A 29 6.83 5.22 5.66
N ASP A 30 6.85 6.18 6.59
CA ASP A 30 7.67 6.10 7.80
C ASP A 30 6.92 5.48 9.00
N GLY A 31 5.70 4.96 8.74
CA GLY A 31 4.82 4.31 9.73
C GLY A 31 4.55 5.13 10.98
N LYS A 32 4.71 6.45 10.94
CA LYS A 32 4.52 7.27 12.13
C LYS A 32 3.08 7.19 12.66
N PRO A 33 2.89 7.31 13.98
CA PRO A 33 1.60 7.12 14.67
C PRO A 33 0.42 7.92 14.10
N ASN A 34 0.67 9.06 13.45
CA ASN A 34 -0.41 9.86 12.88
C ASN A 34 -1.00 9.33 11.57
N ASP A 35 -0.36 8.36 10.89
CA ASP A 35 -0.90 7.74 9.66
C ASP A 35 -1.51 6.34 9.91
N ILE A 36 -1.19 5.67 11.02
CA ILE A 36 -1.68 4.31 11.34
C ILE A 36 -2.27 4.18 12.75
N ASP A 37 -1.77 4.90 13.77
CA ASP A 37 -1.98 4.49 15.17
C ASP A 37 -3.26 4.97 15.85
N TYR A 38 -4.04 5.92 15.33
CA TYR A 38 -5.15 6.44 16.16
C TYR A 38 -6.55 6.45 15.57
N TYR A 39 -6.73 6.15 14.27
CA TYR A 39 -8.03 6.42 13.63
C TYR A 39 -8.65 5.34 12.74
N GLU A 40 -7.94 4.28 12.33
CA GLU A 40 -8.46 3.44 11.23
C GLU A 40 -8.77 1.98 11.57
N GLY A 41 -8.31 1.45 12.70
CA GLY A 41 -8.62 0.08 13.13
C GLY A 41 -8.52 -0.97 12.02
N ARG A 42 -9.32 -2.03 12.12
CA ARG A 42 -9.39 -3.09 11.10
C ARG A 42 -9.88 -2.56 9.74
N TYR A 43 -10.72 -1.53 9.72
CA TYR A 43 -11.34 -1.01 8.51
C TYR A 43 -10.34 -0.39 7.54
N GLY A 44 -9.37 0.40 8.02
CA GLY A 44 -8.39 1.00 7.12
C GLY A 44 -7.36 0.02 6.57
N ILE A 45 -7.01 -1.01 7.36
CA ILE A 45 -6.20 -2.13 6.88
C ILE A 45 -6.94 -2.86 5.76
N GLU A 46 -8.22 -3.17 5.93
CA GLU A 46 -9.01 -3.86 4.90
C GLU A 46 -9.24 -3.01 3.65
N ASP A 47 -9.53 -1.71 3.78
CA ASP A 47 -9.69 -0.83 2.61
C ASP A 47 -8.38 -0.69 1.83
N THR A 48 -7.26 -0.50 2.53
CA THR A 48 -5.93 -0.43 1.90
C THR A 48 -5.61 -1.74 1.19
N ARG A 49 -5.88 -2.89 1.82
CA ARG A 49 -5.74 -4.21 1.20
C ARG A 49 -6.62 -4.36 -0.03
N MET A 50 -7.87 -3.88 0.02
CA MET A 50 -8.76 -3.92 -1.13
C MET A 50 -8.21 -3.07 -2.28
N ALA A 51 -7.76 -1.85 -2.02
CA ALA A 51 -7.16 -0.98 -3.03
C ALA A 51 -5.91 -1.60 -3.68
N ILE A 52 -5.05 -2.27 -2.89
CA ILE A 52 -3.90 -3.03 -3.41
C ILE A 52 -4.36 -4.16 -4.34
N ARG A 53 -5.42 -4.89 -3.97
CA ARG A 53 -5.98 -5.97 -4.79
C ARG A 53 -6.59 -5.46 -6.09
N GLU A 54 -7.28 -4.32 -6.05
CA GLU A 54 -7.84 -3.66 -7.23
C GLU A 54 -6.73 -3.25 -8.20
N ALA A 55 -5.68 -2.56 -7.73
CA ALA A 55 -4.54 -2.17 -8.56
C ALA A 55 -3.85 -3.38 -9.20
N ARG A 56 -3.70 -4.49 -8.44
CA ARG A 56 -3.14 -5.74 -8.97
C ARG A 56 -3.99 -6.38 -10.06
N LYS A 57 -5.32 -6.34 -9.92
CA LYS A 57 -6.25 -6.81 -10.97
C LYS A 57 -6.10 -6.00 -12.26
N ASP A 58 -5.76 -4.71 -12.16
CA ASP A 58 -5.44 -3.86 -13.30
C ASP A 58 -4.00 -4.08 -13.86
N GLY A 59 -3.30 -5.13 -13.42
CA GLY A 59 -1.95 -5.46 -13.89
C GLY A 59 -0.86 -4.52 -13.37
N ILE A 60 -1.15 -3.74 -12.33
CA ILE A 60 -0.18 -2.84 -11.69
C ILE A 60 0.54 -3.62 -10.58
N ARG A 61 1.87 -3.64 -10.62
CA ARG A 61 2.67 -4.16 -9.51
C ARG A 61 2.64 -3.17 -8.37
N VAL A 62 2.37 -3.65 -7.16
CA VAL A 62 2.31 -2.81 -5.95
C VAL A 62 3.31 -3.34 -4.95
N PHE A 63 4.20 -2.47 -4.48
CA PHE A 63 5.26 -2.79 -3.53
C PHE A 63 5.29 -1.77 -2.39
N GLY A 64 5.35 -2.24 -1.14
CA GLY A 64 5.44 -1.38 0.04
C GLY A 64 6.87 -1.29 0.58
N VAL A 65 7.33 -0.11 0.94
CA VAL A 65 8.58 0.10 1.68
C VAL A 65 8.27 0.95 2.89
N THR A 66 8.75 0.51 4.03
CA THR A 66 8.61 1.24 5.29
C THR A 66 9.87 1.12 6.12
N VAL A 67 10.09 2.12 6.96
CA VAL A 67 11.12 2.11 8.00
C VAL A 67 10.56 1.80 9.39
N ASP A 68 9.23 1.72 9.49
CA ASP A 68 8.56 1.33 10.73
C ASP A 68 8.67 -0.18 10.97
N GLU A 69 9.21 -0.55 12.12
CA GLU A 69 9.35 -1.95 12.52
C GLU A 69 8.01 -2.60 12.88
N ALA A 70 7.04 -1.83 13.40
CA ALA A 70 5.70 -2.31 13.74
C ALA A 70 4.91 -2.73 12.48
N ALA A 71 5.34 -2.24 11.31
CA ALA A 71 4.83 -2.67 10.02
C ALA A 71 4.88 -4.19 9.78
N ARG A 72 5.76 -4.91 10.48
CA ARG A 72 5.84 -6.39 10.40
C ARG A 72 4.50 -7.05 10.69
N ASP A 73 3.64 -6.43 11.49
CA ASP A 73 2.36 -7.00 11.90
C ASP A 73 1.28 -6.92 10.81
N TYR A 74 1.35 -5.94 9.92
CA TYR A 74 0.29 -5.70 8.93
C TYR A 74 0.76 -5.59 7.47
N PHE A 75 2.02 -5.24 7.17
CA PHE A 75 2.55 -5.24 5.80
C PHE A 75 2.46 -6.60 5.10
N PRO A 76 2.78 -7.74 5.75
CA PRO A 76 2.59 -9.05 5.13
C PRO A 76 1.12 -9.30 4.76
N TYR A 77 0.19 -8.79 5.56
CA TYR A 77 -1.24 -8.88 5.30
C TYR A 77 -1.68 -7.95 4.16
N LEU A 78 -1.17 -6.72 4.08
CA LEU A 78 -1.54 -5.78 3.01
C LEU A 78 -0.97 -6.20 1.65
N PHE A 79 0.33 -6.48 1.59
CA PHE A 79 1.05 -6.68 0.33
C PHE A 79 1.24 -8.16 -0.02
N GLY A 80 1.25 -9.07 0.94
CA GLY A 80 1.61 -10.46 0.68
C GLY A 80 3.12 -10.67 0.53
N ARG A 81 3.53 -11.93 0.53
CA ARG A 81 4.95 -12.33 0.54
C ARG A 81 5.69 -11.79 -0.70
N GLY A 82 6.85 -11.19 -0.47
CA GLY A 82 7.75 -10.70 -1.54
C GLY A 82 7.33 -9.38 -2.19
N ALA A 83 6.27 -8.73 -1.70
CA ALA A 83 5.77 -7.46 -2.23
C ALA A 83 5.94 -6.29 -1.25
N TYR A 84 6.86 -6.43 -0.30
CA TYR A 84 7.22 -5.35 0.61
C TYR A 84 8.67 -5.49 1.12
N ALA A 85 9.21 -4.38 1.63
CA ALA A 85 10.45 -4.33 2.38
C ALA A 85 10.26 -3.49 3.65
N ILE A 86 10.84 -3.94 4.75
CA ILE A 86 10.93 -3.19 6.02
C ILE A 86 12.41 -2.91 6.22
N VAL A 87 12.78 -1.64 6.16
CA VAL A 87 14.16 -1.19 6.20
C VAL A 87 14.46 -0.76 7.63
N PRO A 88 15.35 -1.46 8.35
CA PRO A 88 15.76 -1.04 9.68
C PRO A 88 16.48 0.32 9.61
N HIS A 89 16.28 1.14 10.64
CA HIS A 89 17.02 2.38 10.85
C HIS A 89 18.46 2.13 11.27
#